data_AF-A0A3D5AZG7-F1
#
_entry.id   AF-A0A3D5AZG7-F1
#
_cell.length_a   1.000
_cell.length_b   1.000
_cell.length_c   1.000
_cell.angle_alpha   90.00
_cell.angle_beta   90.00
_cell.angle_gamma   90.00
#
_symmetry.space_group_name_H-M   'P 1'
#
loop_
_entity.id
_entity.type
_entity.pdbx_description
1 polymer ?
#
loop_
_entity_poly.entity_id
_entity_poly.type
_entity_poly.pdbx_seq_one_letter_code
_entity_poly.pdbx_strand_id
1 'polypeptide(L)'
;KRLLNIPQSESRKERLESVLKMKLKYEERPREDIDFIFLAADARHGRLIKPQLSYHRASRIPVYSTSHIFTGRGDPGRDIDLDGVQFGDMPWMLVGDGRVAELRAALQTGWPHAHTGLDRLYALGIDAYAIIPQLDRLSSESAVRFSGVTSGLSLGRGGRLHRQLLWAQFRKGVPVLVDTFFQHKGQFDFDAGDTPAARRAN
;
A
#
# COMPACT_ATOMS: atom_id res chain seq x y z
N LYS A 1 -23.80 11.50 6.92
CA LYS A 1 -25.02 11.57 6.06
C LYS A 1 -24.85 12.43 4.81
N ARG A 2 -24.21 13.62 4.86
CA ARG A 2 -23.96 14.48 3.67
C ARG A 2 -22.84 13.99 2.72
N LEU A 3 -21.87 13.23 3.24
CA LEU A 3 -20.75 12.65 2.48
C LEU A 3 -21.16 11.53 1.50
N LEU A 4 -22.42 11.09 1.53
CA LEU A 4 -22.95 9.98 0.72
C LEU A 4 -24.06 10.41 -0.23
N ASN A 5 -24.24 11.71 -0.50
CA ASN A 5 -25.18 12.24 -1.51
C ASN A 5 -26.59 11.58 -1.54
N ILE A 6 -27.09 11.19 -0.37
CA ILE A 6 -28.39 10.54 -0.14
C ILE A 6 -29.59 11.35 -0.71
N PRO A 7 -29.60 12.71 -0.68
CA PRO A 7 -30.79 13.47 -1.12
C PRO A 7 -31.13 13.36 -2.61
N GLN A 8 -30.15 13.07 -3.47
CA GLN A 8 -30.37 12.98 -4.92
C GLN A 8 -31.05 11.67 -5.33
N SER A 9 -30.85 10.60 -4.56
CA SER A 9 -31.48 9.30 -4.83
C SER A 9 -32.94 9.26 -4.37
N GLU A 10 -33.26 9.95 -3.27
CA GLU A 10 -34.62 10.06 -2.75
C GLU A 10 -35.53 10.90 -3.68
N SER A 11 -35.06 12.07 -4.12
CA SER A 11 -35.85 12.92 -5.03
C SER A 11 -36.14 12.26 -6.39
N ARG A 12 -35.22 11.42 -6.89
CA ARG A 12 -35.43 10.66 -8.14
C ARG A 12 -36.46 9.55 -7.97
N LYS A 13 -36.51 8.90 -6.80
CA LYS A 13 -37.50 7.88 -6.45
C LYS A 13 -38.91 8.47 -6.42
N GLU A 14 -39.10 9.58 -5.73
CA GLU A 14 -40.40 10.26 -5.62
C GLU A 14 -40.95 10.66 -7.01
N ARG A 15 -40.05 11.14 -7.89
CA ARG A 15 -40.41 11.55 -9.25
C ARG A 15 -40.77 10.38 -10.17
N LEU A 16 -40.17 9.20 -9.97
CA LEU A 16 -40.47 8.00 -10.74
C LEU A 16 -41.72 7.26 -10.22
N GLU A 17 -41.95 7.22 -8.91
CA GLU A 17 -43.14 6.61 -8.31
C GLU A 17 -44.43 7.37 -8.70
N SER A 18 -44.35 8.70 -8.79
CA SER A 18 -45.48 9.55 -9.20
C SER A 18 -45.87 9.39 -10.68
N VAL A 19 -44.91 9.09 -11.56
CA VAL A 19 -45.16 8.87 -13.00
C VAL A 19 -45.64 7.44 -13.29
N LEU A 20 -45.09 6.44 -12.58
CA LEU A 20 -45.32 5.03 -12.89
C LEU A 20 -46.44 4.37 -12.07
N LYS A 21 -46.99 5.04 -11.03
CA LYS A 21 -48.05 4.54 -10.12
C LYS A 21 -47.83 3.10 -9.62
N MET A 22 -46.58 2.67 -9.49
CA MET A 22 -46.18 1.36 -8.97
C MET A 22 -45.18 1.55 -7.84
N LYS A 23 -45.28 0.74 -6.78
CA LYS A 23 -44.27 0.72 -5.71
C LYS A 23 -42.97 0.13 -6.25
N LEU A 24 -41.97 0.98 -6.49
CA LEU A 24 -40.63 0.55 -6.89
C LEU A 24 -39.90 0.00 -5.66
N LYS A 25 -39.61 -1.31 -5.65
CA LYS A 25 -38.64 -1.88 -4.71
C LYS A 25 -37.26 -1.35 -5.07
N TYR A 26 -36.78 -0.37 -4.29
CA TYR A 26 -35.45 0.17 -4.42
C TYR A 26 -34.46 -0.78 -3.76
N GLU A 27 -33.73 -1.56 -4.56
CA GLU A 27 -32.48 -2.16 -4.11
C GLU A 27 -31.36 -1.14 -4.31
N GLU A 28 -30.60 -0.82 -3.26
CA GLU A 28 -29.40 0.02 -3.34
C GLU A 28 -28.42 -0.60 -4.34
N ARG A 29 -28.46 -0.11 -5.59
CA ARG A 29 -27.45 -0.47 -6.59
C ARG A 29 -26.11 0.11 -6.13
N PRO A 30 -25.03 -0.69 -6.15
CA PRO A 30 -23.68 -0.17 -6.01
C PRO A 30 -23.50 1.02 -6.94
N ARG A 31 -22.88 2.06 -6.40
CA ARG A 31 -22.44 3.23 -7.14
C ARG A 31 -21.46 2.80 -8.24
N GLU A 32 -21.85 2.98 -9.50
CA GLU A 32 -20.97 2.76 -10.66
C GLU A 32 -19.97 3.92 -10.86
N ASP A 33 -19.97 4.94 -9.98
CA ASP A 33 -19.15 6.16 -10.11
C ASP A 33 -17.84 6.16 -9.30
N ILE A 34 -17.50 5.08 -8.57
CA ILE A 34 -16.29 5.01 -7.74
C ILE A 34 -15.39 3.87 -8.19
N ASP A 35 -14.23 4.22 -8.75
CA ASP A 35 -13.23 3.27 -9.24
C ASP A 35 -12.36 2.69 -8.13
N PHE A 36 -12.09 3.45 -7.06
CA PHE A 36 -11.30 3.01 -5.91
C PHE A 36 -11.59 3.83 -4.65
N ILE A 37 -11.15 3.32 -3.49
CA ILE A 37 -11.18 4.01 -2.20
C ILE A 37 -9.75 4.12 -1.68
N PHE A 38 -9.32 5.33 -1.34
CA PHE A 38 -8.10 5.52 -0.56
C PHE A 38 -8.43 5.64 0.93
N LEU A 39 -7.99 4.67 1.71
CA LEU A 39 -8.21 4.57 3.15
C LEU A 39 -7.02 5.15 3.92
N ALA A 40 -7.12 6.42 4.33
CA ALA A 40 -6.13 7.06 5.20
C ALA A 40 -6.43 6.74 6.68
N ALA A 41 -6.07 5.54 7.14
CA ALA A 41 -6.34 5.08 8.50
C ALA A 41 -5.16 4.29 9.09
N ASP A 42 -5.04 4.31 10.42
CA ASP A 42 -4.20 3.36 11.14
C ASP A 42 -4.85 1.96 11.13
N ALA A 43 -4.10 0.93 11.53
CA ALA A 43 -4.62 -0.45 11.58
C ALA A 43 -5.90 -0.57 12.42
N ARG A 44 -6.03 0.16 13.54
CA ARG A 44 -7.19 0.06 14.44
C ARG A 44 -8.45 0.60 13.77
N HIS A 45 -8.38 1.79 13.21
CA HIS A 45 -9.50 2.42 12.51
C HIS A 45 -9.78 1.71 11.18
N GLY A 46 -8.75 1.24 10.48
CA GLY A 46 -8.89 0.46 9.26
C GLY A 46 -9.73 -0.81 9.46
N ARG A 47 -9.44 -1.55 10.53
CA ARG A 47 -10.20 -2.76 10.92
C ARG A 47 -11.65 -2.46 11.27
N LEU A 48 -11.99 -1.21 11.64
CA LEU A 48 -13.38 -0.78 11.84
C LEU A 48 -14.05 -0.30 10.55
N ILE A 49 -13.32 0.44 9.71
CA ILE A 49 -13.86 1.07 8.50
C ILE A 49 -14.06 0.04 7.38
N LYS A 50 -13.09 -0.84 7.14
CA LYS A 50 -13.12 -1.77 6.00
C LYS A 50 -14.31 -2.74 6.04
N PRO A 51 -14.71 -3.32 7.19
CA PRO A 51 -15.92 -4.13 7.26
C PRO A 51 -17.20 -3.36 6.92
N GLN A 52 -17.29 -2.08 7.32
CA GLN A 52 -18.44 -1.23 6.97
C GLN A 52 -18.50 -0.98 5.46
N LEU A 53 -17.36 -0.73 4.81
CA LEU A 53 -17.28 -0.61 3.36
C LEU A 53 -17.73 -1.90 2.66
N SER A 54 -17.27 -3.06 3.15
CA SER A 54 -17.68 -4.35 2.60
C SER A 54 -19.19 -4.60 2.76
N TYR A 55 -19.77 -4.25 3.92
CA TYR A 55 -21.20 -4.39 4.18
C TYR A 55 -22.06 -3.54 3.23
N HIS A 56 -21.65 -2.29 2.98
CA HIS A 56 -22.35 -1.37 2.07
C HIS A 56 -22.02 -1.59 0.57
N ARG A 57 -21.75 -2.84 0.18
CA ARG A 57 -21.50 -3.29 -1.21
C ARG A 57 -20.29 -2.64 -1.91
N ALA A 58 -19.37 -2.01 -1.18
CA ALA A 58 -18.08 -1.57 -1.71
C ALA A 58 -17.02 -2.70 -1.75
N SER A 59 -17.42 -3.96 -1.52
CA SER A 59 -16.51 -5.13 -1.56
C SER A 59 -15.82 -5.33 -2.92
N ARG A 60 -16.43 -4.83 -4.00
CA ARG A 60 -15.85 -4.90 -5.37
C ARG A 60 -14.94 -3.73 -5.70
N ILE A 61 -14.93 -2.68 -4.87
CA ILE A 61 -14.13 -1.48 -5.09
C ILE A 61 -12.74 -1.71 -4.49
N PRO A 62 -11.66 -1.61 -5.27
CA PRO A 62 -10.29 -1.67 -4.75
C PRO A 62 -10.07 -0.64 -3.63
N VAL A 63 -9.49 -1.09 -2.51
CA VAL A 63 -9.12 -0.22 -1.39
C VAL A 63 -7.62 -0.12 -1.31
N TYR A 64 -7.09 1.09 -1.42
CA TYR A 64 -5.67 1.40 -1.27
C TYR A 64 -5.41 2.12 0.05
N SER A 65 -4.25 1.90 0.65
CA SER A 65 -3.84 2.60 1.87
C SER A 65 -2.33 2.86 1.88
N THR A 66 -1.88 3.56 2.91
CA THR A 66 -0.46 3.74 3.22
C THR A 66 0.00 2.65 4.19
N SER A 67 1.30 2.59 4.45
CA SER A 67 1.90 1.72 5.49
C SER A 67 1.24 1.84 6.87
N HIS A 68 0.53 2.93 7.17
CA HIS A 68 -0.13 3.15 8.46
C HIS A 68 -1.22 2.11 8.77
N ILE A 69 -1.79 1.50 7.74
CA ILE A 69 -2.80 0.44 7.89
C ILE A 69 -2.22 -0.85 8.50
N PHE A 70 -0.89 -1.01 8.45
CA PHE A 70 -0.19 -2.19 8.93
C PHE A 70 0.70 -1.84 10.11
N THR A 71 0.54 -2.56 11.21
CA THR A 71 1.31 -2.35 12.45
C THR A 71 2.79 -2.70 12.29
N GLY A 72 3.14 -3.48 11.26
CA GLY A 72 4.48 -4.05 11.09
C GLY A 72 4.62 -5.47 11.63
N ARG A 73 3.60 -5.99 12.31
CA ARG A 73 3.53 -7.35 12.83
C ARG A 73 2.21 -7.97 12.41
N GLY A 74 2.27 -9.10 11.71
CA GLY A 74 1.08 -9.82 11.30
C GLY A 74 0.25 -10.28 12.50
N ASP A 75 -1.05 -9.99 12.47
CA ASP A 75 -2.03 -10.50 13.40
C ASP A 75 -3.22 -11.04 12.60
N PRO A 76 -3.15 -12.29 12.09
CA PRO A 76 -4.13 -12.81 11.13
C PRO A 76 -5.57 -12.76 11.65
N GLY A 77 -5.77 -12.88 12.96
CA GLY A 77 -7.09 -12.81 13.58
C GLY A 77 -7.70 -11.41 13.54
N ARG A 78 -6.89 -10.36 13.71
CA ARG A 78 -7.37 -8.96 13.65
C ARG A 78 -7.29 -8.36 12.25
N ASP A 79 -6.32 -8.79 11.46
CA ASP A 79 -6.05 -8.26 10.12
C ASP A 79 -6.96 -8.87 9.04
N ILE A 80 -7.74 -9.91 9.36
CA ILE A 80 -8.76 -10.45 8.46
C ILE A 80 -9.81 -9.39 8.07
N ASP A 81 -10.07 -8.43 8.95
CA ASP A 81 -10.96 -7.29 8.67
C ASP A 81 -10.40 -6.35 7.59
N LEU A 82 -9.09 -6.42 7.33
CA LEU A 82 -8.39 -5.65 6.32
C LEU A 82 -8.26 -6.39 4.98
N ASP A 83 -8.80 -7.61 4.85
CA ASP A 83 -8.66 -8.41 3.63
C ASP A 83 -9.07 -7.65 2.36
N GLY A 84 -8.23 -7.79 1.34
CA GLY A 84 -8.37 -7.12 0.04
C GLY A 84 -7.79 -5.71 0.00
N VAL A 85 -7.45 -5.07 1.13
CA VAL A 85 -6.77 -3.77 1.14
C VAL A 85 -5.36 -3.91 0.60
N GLN A 86 -5.01 -3.06 -0.36
CA GLN A 86 -3.66 -2.93 -0.92
C GLN A 86 -2.94 -1.74 -0.26
N PHE A 87 -1.68 -1.90 0.09
CA PHE A 87 -0.91 -0.82 0.71
C PHE A 87 0.57 -0.91 0.37
N GLY A 88 1.21 0.26 0.35
CA GLY A 88 2.65 0.39 0.13
C GLY A 88 3.41 0.45 1.46
N ASP A 89 4.47 -0.35 1.59
CA ASP A 89 5.37 -0.33 2.75
C ASP A 89 6.81 -0.71 2.37
N MET A 90 7.72 -0.65 3.34
CA MET A 90 9.13 -0.96 3.15
C MET A 90 9.35 -2.46 2.91
N PRO A 91 10.35 -2.87 2.09
CA PRO A 91 10.81 -4.26 2.03
C PRO A 91 11.13 -4.83 3.40
N TRP A 92 11.74 -4.03 4.28
CA TRP A 92 12.00 -4.40 5.68
C TRP A 92 10.76 -4.85 6.46
N MET A 93 9.55 -4.41 6.08
CA MET A 93 8.30 -4.79 6.73
C MET A 93 7.56 -5.94 6.04
N LEU A 94 7.79 -6.14 4.73
CA LEU A 94 6.96 -7.01 3.89
C LEU A 94 7.69 -8.25 3.38
N VAL A 95 9.01 -8.19 3.19
CA VAL A 95 9.80 -9.30 2.66
C VAL A 95 10.09 -10.30 3.77
N GLY A 96 9.66 -11.55 3.59
CA GLY A 96 9.80 -12.64 4.56
C GLY A 96 11.04 -13.52 4.36
N ASP A 97 11.70 -13.41 3.21
CA ASP A 97 12.77 -14.29 2.76
C ASP A 97 13.97 -13.52 2.16
N GLY A 98 15.03 -14.26 1.82
CA GLY A 98 16.25 -13.72 1.22
C GLY A 98 17.04 -12.78 2.14
N ARG A 99 17.91 -11.99 1.51
CA ARG A 99 18.94 -11.18 2.21
C ARG A 99 18.36 -10.13 3.15
N VAL A 100 17.22 -9.50 2.82
CA VAL A 100 16.53 -8.55 3.70
C VAL A 100 16.11 -9.24 5.00
N ALA A 101 15.52 -10.42 4.88
CA ALA A 101 15.02 -11.17 6.02
C ALA A 101 16.18 -11.70 6.89
N GLU A 102 17.25 -12.19 6.26
CA GLU A 102 18.49 -12.60 6.94
C GLU A 102 19.13 -11.44 7.70
N LEU A 103 19.27 -10.28 7.05
CA LEU A 103 19.82 -9.07 7.68
C LEU A 103 18.95 -8.60 8.85
N ARG A 104 17.63 -8.59 8.67
CA ARG A 104 16.67 -8.26 9.72
C ARG A 104 16.80 -9.22 10.90
N ALA A 105 16.86 -10.53 10.65
CA ALA A 105 17.05 -11.52 11.71
C ALA A 105 18.36 -11.29 12.47
N ALA A 106 19.48 -11.10 11.76
CA ALA A 106 20.79 -10.86 12.37
C ALA A 106 20.83 -9.58 13.21
N LEU A 107 20.29 -8.48 12.69
CA LEU A 107 20.34 -7.16 13.34
C LEU A 107 19.32 -7.00 14.47
N GLN A 108 18.17 -7.69 14.39
CA GLN A 108 17.11 -7.54 15.39
C GLN A 108 17.19 -8.56 16.54
N THR A 109 18.03 -9.60 16.44
CA THR A 109 18.10 -10.69 17.47
C THR A 109 18.38 -10.15 18.89
N GLY A 110 19.17 -9.08 19.02
CA GLY A 110 19.50 -8.45 20.30
C GLY A 110 18.81 -7.11 20.57
N TRP A 111 17.89 -6.68 19.71
CA TRP A 111 17.31 -5.34 19.81
C TRP A 111 16.00 -5.37 20.62
N PRO A 112 15.92 -4.68 21.79
CA PRO A 112 14.74 -4.77 22.66
C PRO A 112 13.43 -4.25 22.04
N HIS A 113 13.54 -3.47 20.96
CA HIS A 113 12.40 -2.87 20.27
C HIS A 113 12.14 -3.48 18.89
N ALA A 114 12.75 -4.64 18.60
CA ALA A 114 12.45 -5.40 17.41
C ALA A 114 10.96 -5.76 17.33
N HIS A 115 10.43 -5.80 16.11
CA HIS A 115 9.02 -6.13 15.83
C HIS A 115 8.03 -5.13 16.45
N THR A 116 8.45 -3.87 16.60
CA THR A 116 7.59 -2.78 17.05
C THR A 116 7.37 -1.75 15.95
N GLY A 117 6.61 -0.69 16.24
CA GLY A 117 6.50 0.45 15.33
C GLY A 117 7.84 1.13 15.00
N LEU A 118 8.90 0.85 15.76
CA LEU A 118 10.24 1.39 15.55
C LEU A 118 11.02 0.70 14.42
N ASP A 119 10.59 -0.47 13.94
CA ASP A 119 11.28 -1.21 12.88
C ASP A 119 11.47 -0.37 11.61
N ARG A 120 10.50 0.47 11.26
CA ARG A 120 10.59 1.39 10.12
C ARG A 120 11.63 2.49 10.32
N LEU A 121 11.82 2.95 11.56
CA LEU A 121 12.87 3.93 11.89
C LEU A 121 14.25 3.29 11.91
N TYR A 122 14.33 2.02 12.34
CA TYR A 122 15.57 1.25 12.26
C TYR A 122 16.01 1.05 10.81
N ALA A 123 15.10 0.63 9.94
CA ALA A 123 15.31 0.53 8.50
C ALA A 123 15.74 1.87 7.89
N LEU A 124 15.09 2.98 8.29
CA LEU A 124 15.48 4.32 7.88
C LEU A 124 16.92 4.65 8.30
N GLY A 125 17.34 4.28 9.50
CA GLY A 125 18.72 4.49 9.98
C GLY A 125 19.76 3.74 9.14
N ILE A 126 19.47 2.48 8.78
CA ILE A 126 20.32 1.69 7.88
C ILE A 126 20.51 2.41 6.55
N ASP A 127 19.42 2.81 5.91
CA ASP A 127 19.48 3.48 4.61
C ASP A 127 20.11 4.87 4.69
N ALA A 128 19.86 5.61 5.78
CA ALA A 128 20.45 6.93 5.99
C ALA A 128 21.98 6.88 6.06
N TYR A 129 22.54 5.82 6.64
CA TYR A 129 23.99 5.59 6.62
C TYR A 129 24.47 5.09 5.26
N ALA A 130 23.79 4.08 4.71
CA ALA A 130 24.23 3.40 3.49
C ALA A 130 24.15 4.27 2.22
N ILE A 131 23.28 5.29 2.20
CA ILE A 131 23.11 6.16 1.04
C ILE A 131 24.22 7.21 0.88
N ILE A 132 24.92 7.58 1.97
CA ILE A 132 25.93 8.66 1.98
C ILE A 132 26.95 8.50 0.84
N PRO A 133 27.64 7.35 0.66
CA PRO A 133 28.61 7.19 -0.42
C PRO A 133 27.99 7.20 -1.82
N GLN A 134 26.66 7.11 -1.94
CA GLN A 134 25.95 7.03 -3.21
C GLN A 134 25.33 8.37 -3.64
N LEU A 135 25.40 9.41 -2.81
CA LEU A 135 24.74 10.69 -3.08
C LEU A 135 25.24 11.37 -4.37
N ASP A 136 26.56 11.36 -4.61
CA ASP A 136 27.13 11.95 -5.82
C ASP A 136 26.61 11.27 -7.09
N ARG A 137 26.51 9.93 -7.07
CA ARG A 137 25.97 9.15 -8.18
C ARG A 137 24.47 9.35 -8.37
N LEU A 138 23.70 9.34 -7.28
CA LEU A 138 22.26 9.63 -7.31
C LEU A 138 21.96 11.06 -7.80
N SER A 139 22.87 12.01 -7.56
CA SER A 139 22.72 13.40 -8.00
C SER A 139 23.03 13.60 -9.49
N SER A 140 23.96 12.82 -10.03
CA SER A 140 24.43 12.93 -11.42
C SER A 140 23.59 12.10 -12.39
N GLU A 141 23.02 10.98 -11.94
CA GLU A 141 22.25 10.06 -12.78
C GLU A 141 20.78 9.96 -12.31
N SER A 142 19.88 10.74 -12.93
CA SER A 142 18.47 10.79 -12.51
C SER A 142 17.67 9.49 -12.68
N ALA A 143 18.17 8.57 -13.50
CA ALA A 143 17.55 7.26 -13.73
C ALA A 143 17.99 6.18 -12.73
N VAL A 144 19.04 6.47 -11.94
CA VAL A 144 19.62 5.52 -11.00
C VAL A 144 18.81 5.47 -9.72
N ARG A 145 18.64 4.25 -9.21
CA ARG A 145 18.02 3.99 -7.92
C ARG A 145 18.96 3.19 -7.05
N PHE A 146 19.07 3.57 -5.79
CA PHE A 146 19.77 2.82 -4.76
C PHE A 146 18.79 1.85 -4.10
N SER A 147 19.09 0.56 -4.15
CA SER A 147 18.24 -0.48 -3.54
C SER A 147 18.54 -0.61 -2.05
N GLY A 148 17.84 0.18 -1.24
CA GLY A 148 17.91 0.17 0.21
C GLY A 148 16.94 -0.81 0.88
N VAL A 149 17.02 -0.92 2.20
CA VAL A 149 16.12 -1.76 3.00
C VAL A 149 14.73 -1.13 3.19
N THR A 150 14.62 0.20 3.03
CA THR A 150 13.34 0.92 3.09
C THR A 150 12.60 0.93 1.76
N SER A 151 13.31 0.94 0.62
CA SER A 151 12.76 1.03 -0.74
C SER A 151 13.88 1.23 -1.77
N GLY A 152 13.52 1.23 -3.06
CA GLY A 152 14.35 1.90 -4.07
C GLY A 152 14.36 3.42 -3.84
N LEU A 153 15.55 3.97 -3.59
CA LEU A 153 15.77 5.39 -3.30
C LEU A 153 16.29 6.11 -4.55
N SER A 154 15.70 7.26 -4.86
CA SER A 154 16.17 8.16 -5.93
C SER A 154 16.24 9.59 -5.41
N LEU A 155 17.14 10.40 -5.98
CA LEU A 155 17.29 11.80 -5.60
C LEU A 155 16.53 12.68 -6.59
N GLY A 156 15.48 13.35 -6.10
CA GLY A 156 14.73 14.35 -6.85
C GLY A 156 15.43 15.70 -6.88
N ARG A 157 14.88 16.64 -7.66
CA ARG A 157 15.37 18.03 -7.67
C ARG A 157 15.28 18.63 -6.27
N GLY A 158 16.30 19.41 -5.90
CA GLY A 158 16.38 20.03 -4.58
C GLY A 158 16.84 19.09 -3.46
N GLY A 159 17.45 17.94 -3.80
CA GLY A 159 18.03 17.02 -2.80
C GLY A 159 16.99 16.20 -2.03
N ARG A 160 15.74 16.12 -2.52
CA ARG A 160 14.68 15.36 -1.88
C ARG A 160 14.74 13.89 -2.29
N LEU A 161 14.85 13.00 -1.31
CA LEU A 161 14.78 11.56 -1.57
C LEU A 161 13.34 11.11 -1.85
N HIS A 162 13.18 10.36 -2.94
CA HIS A 162 11.95 9.67 -3.32
C HIS A 162 12.10 8.17 -3.10
N ARG A 163 11.02 7.56 -2.60
CA ARG A 163 10.97 6.15 -2.23
C ARG A 163 10.01 5.39 -3.13
N GLN A 164 10.45 4.26 -3.64
CA GLN A 164 9.61 3.28 -4.32
C GLN A 164 9.31 2.11 -3.38
N LEU A 165 8.15 2.16 -2.73
CA LEU A 165 7.69 1.14 -1.77
C LEU A 165 7.23 -0.13 -2.50
N LEU A 166 7.28 -1.26 -1.79
CA LEU A 166 6.64 -2.50 -2.25
C LEU A 166 5.16 -2.46 -1.92
N TRP A 167 4.36 -3.04 -2.81
CA TRP A 167 2.93 -3.19 -2.60
C TRP A 167 2.58 -4.58 -2.07
N ALA A 168 1.79 -4.60 -1.00
CA ALA A 168 1.20 -5.80 -0.44
C ALA A 168 -0.33 -5.70 -0.40
N GLN A 169 -0.98 -6.85 -0.37
CA GLN A 169 -2.41 -7.00 -0.18
C GLN A 169 -2.68 -7.93 0.99
N PHE A 170 -3.58 -7.56 1.90
CA PHE A 170 -4.05 -8.48 2.92
C PHE A 170 -4.84 -9.63 2.30
N ARG A 171 -4.41 -10.87 2.59
CA ARG A 171 -5.09 -12.12 2.22
C ARG A 171 -5.14 -13.02 3.43
N LYS A 172 -6.35 -13.35 3.91
CA LYS A 172 -6.56 -14.15 5.12
C LYS A 172 -5.84 -13.55 6.34
N GLY A 173 -5.88 -12.22 6.45
CA GLY A 173 -5.23 -11.46 7.51
C GLY A 173 -3.71 -11.37 7.42
N VAL A 174 -3.10 -11.81 6.32
CA VAL A 174 -1.64 -11.75 6.14
C VAL A 174 -1.31 -10.83 4.96
N PRO A 175 -0.40 -9.85 5.11
CA PRO A 175 0.14 -9.12 3.97
C PRO A 175 0.87 -10.06 3.01
N VAL A 176 0.42 -10.11 1.76
CA VAL A 176 1.06 -10.85 0.67
C VAL A 176 1.53 -9.85 -0.37
N LEU A 177 2.80 -9.92 -0.76
CA LEU A 177 3.35 -9.08 -1.82
C LEU A 177 2.56 -9.29 -3.12
N VAL A 178 2.11 -8.18 -3.71
CA VAL A 178 1.42 -8.14 -5.01
C VAL A 178 2.26 -7.46 -6.09
N ASP A 179 3.36 -6.83 -5.69
CA ASP A 179 4.29 -6.23 -6.61
C ASP A 179 4.90 -7.29 -7.53
N THR A 180 4.57 -7.19 -8.81
CA THR A 180 5.10 -8.05 -9.89
C THR A 180 6.18 -7.31 -10.69
N PHE A 181 6.39 -6.01 -10.42
CA PHE A 181 7.27 -5.14 -11.21
C PHE A 181 8.66 -4.97 -10.61
N PHE A 182 8.84 -5.28 -9.32
CA PHE A 182 10.15 -5.27 -8.68
C PHE A 182 10.66 -6.69 -8.46
N GLN A 183 11.56 -7.16 -9.34
CA GLN A 183 12.43 -8.27 -8.97
C GLN A 183 13.46 -7.73 -7.99
N HIS A 184 13.34 -8.07 -6.71
CA HIS A 184 14.35 -7.71 -5.72
C HIS A 184 15.63 -8.50 -6.02
N LYS A 185 16.50 -7.96 -6.90
CA LYS A 185 17.69 -8.65 -7.42
C LYS A 185 18.95 -8.47 -6.57
N GLY A 186 18.91 -7.62 -5.55
CA GLY A 186 20.05 -7.36 -4.67
C GLY A 186 19.77 -6.19 -3.72
N GLN A 187 20.46 -6.20 -2.58
CA GLN A 187 20.46 -5.08 -1.61
C GLN A 187 21.81 -4.36 -1.68
N PHE A 188 21.77 -3.03 -1.56
CA PHE A 188 22.94 -2.14 -1.70
C PHE A 188 23.55 -2.12 -3.10
N ASP A 189 22.76 -2.48 -4.10
CA ASP A 189 23.10 -2.40 -5.51
C ASP A 189 22.28 -1.31 -6.21
N PHE A 190 22.65 -1.04 -7.46
CA PHE A 190 21.95 -0.09 -8.32
C PHE A 190 21.10 -0.83 -9.33
N ASP A 191 19.80 -0.53 -9.33
CA ASP A 191 18.92 -0.95 -10.42
C ASP A 191 18.92 0.14 -11.51
N ALA A 192 19.45 -0.20 -12.68
CA ALA A 192 19.20 0.57 -13.89
C ALA A 192 17.72 0.37 -14.24
N GLY A 193 16.91 1.42 -14.12
CA GLY A 193 15.46 1.34 -14.27
C GLY A 193 15.05 0.53 -15.51
N ASP A 194 14.28 -0.55 -15.29
CA ASP A 194 13.72 -1.36 -16.36
C ASP A 194 12.85 -0.44 -17.23
N THR A 195 13.28 -0.23 -18.47
CA THR A 195 12.52 0.53 -19.47
C THR A 195 11.55 -0.45 -20.13
N PRO A 196 10.22 -0.28 -20.04
CA PRO A 196 9.29 -1.11 -20.80
C PRO A 196 9.26 -0.65 -22.25
N ALA A 197 10.33 -0.90 -22.99
CA ALA A 197 10.41 -0.65 -24.42
C ALA A 197 11.32 -1.68 -25.08
N ALA A 198 10.78 -2.87 -25.33
CA ALA A 198 11.10 -3.76 -26.48
C ALA A 198 10.64 -5.20 -26.21
N ARG A 199 9.32 -5.44 -26.21
CA ARG A 199 8.76 -6.75 -26.61
C ARG A 199 7.58 -6.55 -27.53
N ARG A 200 7.89 -6.05 -28.73
CA ARG A 200 7.16 -6.31 -29.97
C ARG A 200 8.21 -6.49 -31.07
N ALA A 201 8.53 -7.75 -31.35
CA ALA A 201 9.06 -8.26 -32.62
C ALA A 201 9.64 -9.68 -32.38
N ASN A 202 8.77 -10.67 -32.45
CA ASN A 202 8.93 -11.94 -33.18
C ASN A 202 7.75 -12.85 -32.86
#